data_AF-D4MRF6-F1
#
_entry.id   AF-D4MRF6-F1
#
_cell.length_a   1.000
_cell.length_b   1.000
_cell.length_c   1.000
_cell.angle_alpha   90.00
_cell.angle_beta   90.00
_cell.angle_gamma   90.00
#
_symmetry.space_group_name_H-M   'P 1'
#
loop_
_entity.id
_entity.type
_entity.pdbx_description
1 polymer ?
#
loop_
_entity_poly.entity_id
_entity_poly.type
_entity_poly.pdbx_seq_one_letter_code
_entity_poly.pdbx_strand_id
1 'polypeptide(L)'
;MADKTIPDFVFPPGGEKPDMSRDDLAAVAEAVAALSPEGQSLLAAVQASPYRLTTAEQFREFPDNIDFFILEPQVKQVEDLGWRYLEQHLDLELTPALRAAIDPVPFGRQAMEEDRGCFTQYGYLSLSGDEWQHEQAVEHGRREPEKKPSIRERLEQSKKECAEKDRAQPIRDKSAPELFLYMFIYTFFSFKIKIVLTIFEKCSELSYTC
;
A
#
# COMPACT_ATOMS: atom_id res chain seq x y z
N MET A 1 -11.51 -28.60 -21.86
CA MET A 1 -11.42 -27.19 -21.43
C MET A 1 -12.10 -27.14 -20.09
N ALA A 2 -11.37 -26.86 -19.01
CA ALA A 2 -11.98 -26.74 -17.69
C ALA A 2 -13.02 -25.61 -17.77
N ASP A 3 -14.23 -25.89 -17.31
CA ASP A 3 -15.25 -24.88 -17.10
C ASP A 3 -14.68 -23.91 -16.06
N LYS A 4 -14.11 -22.78 -16.51
CA LYS A 4 -13.52 -21.75 -15.65
C LYS A 4 -14.68 -20.99 -15.02
N THR A 5 -15.35 -21.63 -14.07
CA THR A 5 -16.40 -20.99 -13.28
C THR A 5 -15.73 -19.97 -12.36
N ILE A 6 -16.24 -18.74 -12.35
CA ILE A 6 -15.79 -17.70 -11.42
C ILE A 6 -16.13 -18.16 -10.00
N PRO A 7 -15.16 -18.21 -9.07
CA PRO A 7 -15.45 -18.58 -7.68
C PRO A 7 -16.46 -17.64 -7.02
N ASP A 8 -17.34 -18.18 -6.17
CA ASP A 8 -18.40 -17.41 -5.50
C ASP A 8 -17.88 -16.24 -4.65
N PHE A 9 -16.64 -16.32 -4.14
CA PHE A 9 -16.05 -15.23 -3.35
C PHE A 9 -15.77 -13.97 -4.19
N VAL A 10 -15.65 -14.11 -5.52
CA VAL A 10 -15.41 -13.00 -6.43
C VAL A 10 -16.67 -12.13 -6.55
N PHE A 11 -17.84 -12.77 -6.59
CA PHE A 11 -19.14 -12.11 -6.64
C PHE A 11 -20.10 -12.75 -5.63
N PRO A 12 -20.06 -12.32 -4.35
CA PRO A 12 -20.83 -12.97 -3.31
C PRO A 12 -22.34 -12.91 -3.60
N PRO A 13 -23.08 -14.01 -3.36
CA PRO A 13 -24.50 -14.07 -3.63
C PRO A 13 -25.27 -13.05 -2.77
N GLY A 14 -26.11 -12.24 -3.42
CA GLY A 14 -26.85 -11.16 -2.80
C GLY A 14 -26.16 -9.79 -2.84
N GLY A 15 -24.94 -9.70 -3.37
CA GLY A 15 -24.30 -8.43 -3.73
C GLY A 15 -24.91 -7.78 -4.97
N GLU A 16 -24.55 -6.53 -5.23
CA GLU A 16 -24.85 -5.89 -6.52
C GLU A 16 -24.27 -6.74 -7.65
N LYS A 17 -25.11 -7.08 -8.63
CA LYS A 17 -24.63 -7.81 -9.80
C LYS A 17 -23.64 -6.91 -10.55
N PRO A 18 -22.45 -7.41 -10.88
CA PRO A 18 -21.52 -6.62 -11.66
C PRO A 18 -22.14 -6.32 -13.04
N ASP A 19 -22.18 -5.05 -13.40
CA ASP A 19 -22.53 -4.60 -14.75
C ASP A 19 -21.34 -4.85 -15.67
N MET A 20 -21.16 -6.10 -16.09
CA MET A 20 -20.03 -6.55 -16.91
C MET A 20 -20.53 -7.34 -18.12
N SER A 21 -19.85 -7.17 -19.25
CA SER A 21 -20.15 -7.97 -20.43
C SER A 21 -19.79 -9.44 -20.22
N ARG A 22 -20.33 -10.34 -21.05
CA ARG A 22 -19.96 -11.76 -21.01
C ARG A 22 -18.45 -11.95 -21.21
N ASP A 23 -17.85 -11.14 -22.08
CA ASP A 23 -16.44 -11.24 -22.39
C ASP A 23 -15.58 -10.73 -21.22
N ASP A 24 -16.04 -9.69 -20.52
CA ASP A 24 -15.41 -9.21 -19.27
C ASP A 24 -15.47 -10.28 -18.16
N LEU A 25 -16.61 -10.95 -18.00
CA LEU A 25 -16.74 -12.05 -17.04
C LEU A 25 -15.79 -13.21 -17.37
N ALA A 26 -15.61 -13.54 -18.66
CA ALA A 26 -14.64 -14.55 -19.07
C ALA A 26 -13.19 -14.12 -18.77
N ALA A 27 -12.86 -12.85 -18.98
CA ALA A 27 -11.55 -12.30 -18.62
C ALA A 27 -11.30 -12.32 -17.11
N VAL A 28 -12.31 -11.98 -16.29
CA VAL A 28 -12.23 -12.11 -14.83
C VAL A 28 -12.00 -13.56 -14.42
N ALA A 29 -12.75 -14.51 -14.98
CA ALA A 29 -12.58 -15.94 -14.70
C ALA A 29 -11.16 -16.42 -15.01
N GLU A 30 -10.59 -15.96 -16.12
CA GLU A 30 -9.22 -16.27 -16.51
C GLU A 30 -8.19 -15.66 -15.58
N ALA A 31 -8.31 -14.38 -15.24
CA ALA A 31 -7.40 -13.71 -14.32
C ALA A 31 -7.41 -14.36 -12.93
N VAL A 32 -8.59 -14.68 -12.39
CA VAL A 32 -8.73 -15.36 -11.10
C VAL A 32 -8.16 -16.78 -11.14
N ALA A 33 -8.39 -17.52 -12.24
CA ALA A 33 -7.84 -18.87 -12.40
C ALA A 33 -6.31 -18.90 -12.56
N ALA A 34 -5.68 -17.79 -12.96
CA ALA A 34 -4.23 -17.67 -13.08
C ALA A 34 -3.53 -17.40 -11.74
N LEU A 35 -4.27 -16.97 -10.71
CA LEU A 35 -3.71 -16.69 -9.39
C LEU A 35 -3.27 -17.98 -8.66
N SER A 36 -2.20 -17.86 -7.87
CA SER A 36 -1.82 -18.90 -6.91
C SER A 36 -2.89 -19.08 -5.82
N PRO A 37 -2.90 -20.19 -5.06
CA PRO A 37 -3.81 -20.37 -3.93
C PRO A 37 -3.75 -19.23 -2.90
N GLU A 38 -2.56 -18.69 -2.65
CA GLU A 38 -2.34 -17.54 -1.76
C GLU A 38 -2.93 -16.27 -2.37
N GLY A 39 -2.71 -16.03 -3.67
CA GLY A 39 -3.31 -14.91 -4.39
C GLY A 39 -4.83 -14.96 -4.44
N GLN A 40 -5.42 -16.16 -4.57
CA GLN A 40 -6.87 -16.35 -4.49
C GLN A 40 -7.39 -16.08 -3.07
N SER A 41 -6.64 -16.49 -2.04
CA SER A 41 -6.99 -16.21 -0.64
C SER A 41 -6.93 -14.70 -0.33
N LEU A 42 -5.91 -14.01 -0.84
CA LEU A 42 -5.80 -12.56 -0.75
C LEU A 42 -6.95 -11.88 -1.49
N LEU A 43 -7.25 -12.28 -2.72
CA LEU A 43 -8.37 -11.73 -3.49
C LEU A 43 -9.70 -11.94 -2.76
N ALA A 44 -9.91 -13.10 -2.13
CA ALA A 44 -11.10 -13.36 -1.34
C ALA A 44 -11.21 -12.42 -0.12
N ALA A 45 -10.08 -12.09 0.53
CA ALA A 45 -10.03 -11.08 1.58
C ALA A 45 -10.36 -9.67 1.04
N VAL A 46 -9.80 -9.30 -0.10
CA VAL A 46 -10.08 -8.01 -0.77
C VAL A 46 -11.56 -7.88 -1.11
N GLN A 47 -12.18 -8.91 -1.67
CA GLN A 47 -13.61 -8.92 -2.01
C GLN A 47 -14.53 -8.87 -0.78
N ALA A 48 -14.07 -9.35 0.38
CA ALA A 48 -14.77 -9.25 1.65
C ALA A 48 -14.56 -7.91 2.37
N SER A 49 -13.81 -6.98 1.75
CA SER A 49 -13.44 -5.69 2.34
C SER A 49 -14.10 -4.50 1.61
N PRO A 50 -13.99 -3.27 2.15
CA PRO A 50 -14.35 -2.05 1.42
C PRO A 50 -13.54 -1.83 0.13
N TYR A 51 -12.42 -2.51 -0.05
CA TYR A 51 -11.52 -2.40 -1.21
C TYR A 51 -11.83 -3.39 -2.34
N ARG A 52 -13.02 -4.00 -2.33
CA ARG A 52 -13.44 -4.98 -3.33
C ARG A 52 -13.23 -4.48 -4.76
N LEU A 53 -12.70 -5.34 -5.63
CA LEU A 53 -12.55 -5.03 -7.05
C LEU A 53 -13.92 -5.15 -7.73
N THR A 54 -14.23 -4.19 -8.59
CA THR A 54 -15.56 -4.04 -9.21
C THR A 54 -15.51 -4.06 -10.73
N THR A 55 -14.35 -3.83 -11.36
CA THR A 55 -14.20 -3.81 -12.82
C THR A 55 -13.31 -4.96 -13.30
N ALA A 56 -13.57 -5.45 -14.51
CA ALA A 56 -12.71 -6.47 -15.13
C ALA A 56 -11.26 -6.02 -15.29
N GLU A 57 -11.03 -4.73 -15.50
CA GLU A 57 -9.69 -4.11 -15.49
C GLU A 57 -8.96 -4.36 -14.17
N GLN A 58 -9.59 -4.05 -13.03
CA GLN A 58 -8.98 -4.27 -11.72
C GLN A 58 -8.62 -5.75 -11.49
N PHE A 59 -9.49 -6.68 -11.91
CA PHE A 59 -9.19 -8.11 -11.81
C PHE A 59 -8.01 -8.54 -12.70
N ARG A 60 -7.86 -7.93 -13.88
CA ARG A 60 -6.71 -8.18 -14.78
C ARG A 60 -5.41 -7.61 -14.23
N GLU A 61 -5.48 -6.45 -13.58
CA GLU A 61 -4.33 -5.76 -13.00
C GLU A 61 -3.92 -6.33 -11.63
N PHE A 62 -4.82 -7.03 -10.94
CA PHE A 62 -4.58 -7.55 -9.58
C PHE A 62 -3.34 -8.45 -9.45
N PRO A 63 -3.02 -9.38 -10.37
CA PRO A 63 -1.79 -10.17 -10.27
C PRO A 63 -0.52 -9.33 -10.25
N ASP A 64 -0.49 -8.23 -11.00
CA ASP A 64 0.66 -7.30 -11.05
C ASP A 64 0.66 -6.31 -9.87
N ASN A 65 -0.49 -6.15 -9.21
CA ASN A 65 -0.70 -5.29 -8.05
C ASN A 65 -0.93 -6.08 -6.76
N ILE A 66 -0.49 -7.34 -6.70
CA ILE A 66 -0.79 -8.24 -5.59
C ILE A 66 -0.25 -7.70 -4.25
N ASP A 67 0.88 -6.99 -4.29
CA ASP A 67 1.54 -6.39 -3.13
C ASP A 67 0.89 -5.08 -2.66
N PHE A 68 -0.11 -4.55 -3.39
CA PHE A 68 -0.90 -3.39 -2.96
C PHE A 68 -1.67 -3.67 -1.66
N PHE A 69 -2.00 -4.94 -1.43
CA PHE A 69 -2.71 -5.41 -0.24
C PHE A 69 -1.80 -6.27 0.64
N ILE A 70 -1.84 -6.01 1.93
CA ILE A 70 -1.15 -6.82 2.94
C ILE A 70 -2.22 -7.55 3.75
N LEU A 71 -2.18 -8.88 3.72
CA LEU A 71 -3.05 -9.72 4.54
C LEU A 71 -2.22 -10.34 5.66
N GLU A 72 -2.68 -10.14 6.90
CA GLU A 72 -2.15 -10.76 8.11
C GLU A 72 -3.17 -11.77 8.65
N PRO A 73 -3.12 -13.06 8.23
CA PRO A 73 -4.13 -14.05 8.62
C PRO A 73 -4.17 -14.31 10.12
N GLN A 74 -3.09 -14.10 10.84
CA GLN A 74 -2.96 -14.33 12.28
C GLN A 74 -3.61 -13.24 13.14
N VAL A 75 -3.84 -12.04 12.59
CA VAL A 75 -4.42 -10.91 13.32
C VAL A 75 -5.93 -10.96 13.17
N LYS A 76 -6.64 -11.31 14.26
CA LYS A 76 -8.08 -11.59 14.21
C LYS A 76 -8.93 -10.56 14.94
N GLN A 77 -8.33 -9.81 15.86
CA GLN A 77 -9.02 -8.81 16.66
C GLN A 77 -8.11 -7.61 16.95
N VAL A 78 -8.72 -6.53 17.45
CA VAL A 78 -8.03 -5.26 17.70
C VAL A 78 -6.92 -5.39 18.74
N GLU A 79 -7.06 -6.31 19.69
CA GLU A 79 -6.05 -6.65 20.69
C GLU A 79 -4.78 -7.23 20.05
N ASP A 80 -4.93 -8.13 19.07
CA ASP A 80 -3.79 -8.71 18.35
C ASP A 80 -3.02 -7.64 17.60
N LEU A 81 -3.75 -6.74 16.95
CA LEU A 81 -3.18 -5.61 16.22
C LEU A 81 -2.47 -4.64 17.17
N GLY A 82 -3.03 -4.41 18.35
CA GLY A 82 -2.41 -3.60 19.40
C GLY A 82 -1.10 -4.19 19.89
N TRP A 83 -1.03 -5.50 20.10
CA TRP A 83 0.23 -6.17 20.44
C TRP A 83 1.25 -6.10 19.30
N ARG A 84 0.83 -6.37 18.05
CA ARG A 84 1.68 -6.25 16.87
C ARG A 84 2.27 -4.83 16.75
N TYR A 85 1.44 -3.81 16.96
CA TYR A 85 1.84 -2.41 16.94
C TYR A 85 2.86 -2.09 18.03
N LEU A 86 2.61 -2.54 19.26
CA LEU A 86 3.55 -2.38 20.36
C LEU A 86 4.88 -3.08 20.06
N GLU A 87 4.87 -4.30 19.53
CA GLU A 87 6.07 -5.05 19.14
C GLU A 87 6.87 -4.35 18.02
N GLN A 88 6.20 -3.69 17.08
CA GLN A 88 6.84 -2.91 16.00
C GLN A 88 7.49 -1.61 16.49
N HIS A 89 6.92 -0.98 17.53
CA HIS A 89 7.32 0.36 17.96
C HIS A 89 8.08 0.41 19.30
N LEU A 90 8.01 -0.64 20.11
CA LEU A 90 8.79 -0.76 21.35
C LEU A 90 10.13 -1.42 21.08
N ASP A 91 11.23 -0.73 21.38
CA ASP A 91 12.57 -1.32 21.40
C ASP A 91 12.87 -2.07 22.72
N LEU A 92 11.84 -2.43 23.48
CA LEU A 92 11.95 -3.05 24.81
C LEU A 92 11.16 -4.35 24.84
N GLU A 93 11.79 -5.42 25.31
CA GLU A 93 11.09 -6.64 25.64
C GLU A 93 10.20 -6.44 26.87
N LEU A 94 8.88 -6.60 26.69
CA LEU A 94 7.93 -6.51 27.77
C LEU A 94 8.00 -7.77 28.66
N THR A 95 8.37 -7.59 29.92
CA THR A 95 8.23 -8.66 30.93
C THR A 95 6.76 -9.09 31.06
N PRO A 96 6.46 -10.33 31.52
CA PRO A 96 5.08 -10.79 31.68
C PRO A 96 4.21 -9.87 32.55
N ALA A 97 4.78 -9.26 33.59
CA ALA A 97 4.07 -8.33 34.48
C ALA A 97 3.71 -7.03 33.76
N LEU A 98 4.61 -6.47 32.95
CA LEU A 98 4.33 -5.27 32.15
C LEU A 98 3.31 -5.56 31.05
N ARG A 99 3.44 -6.70 30.37
CA ARG A 99 2.46 -7.14 29.36
C ARG A 99 1.07 -7.28 29.96
N ALA A 100 0.95 -7.81 31.18
CA ALA A 100 -0.34 -7.92 31.87
C ALA A 100 -0.94 -6.57 32.31
N ALA A 101 -0.13 -5.51 32.40
CA ALA A 101 -0.57 -4.18 32.81
C ALA A 101 -0.98 -3.27 31.64
N ILE A 102 -0.68 -3.66 30.40
CA ILE A 102 -0.96 -2.86 29.20
C ILE A 102 -2.29 -3.32 28.58
N ASP A 103 -3.19 -2.37 28.35
CA ASP A 103 -4.34 -2.55 27.45
C ASP A 103 -3.89 -2.33 26.00
N PRO A 104 -3.87 -3.37 25.14
CA PRO A 104 -3.44 -3.23 23.75
C PRO A 104 -4.48 -2.54 22.86
N VAL A 105 -5.76 -2.48 23.27
CA VAL A 105 -6.86 -2.08 22.40
C VAL A 105 -6.72 -0.66 21.82
N PRO A 106 -6.31 0.38 22.58
CA PRO A 106 -6.08 1.71 22.03
C PRO A 106 -5.00 1.75 20.95
N PHE A 107 -3.93 0.96 21.12
CA PHE A 107 -2.86 0.83 20.14
C PHE A 107 -3.34 0.13 18.87
N GLY A 108 -4.21 -0.88 19.01
CA GLY A 108 -4.84 -1.53 17.86
C GLY A 108 -5.70 -0.57 17.06
N ARG A 109 -6.52 0.27 17.70
CA ARG A 109 -7.29 1.31 17.00
C ARG A 109 -6.40 2.30 16.24
N GLN A 110 -5.32 2.75 16.86
CA GLN A 110 -4.34 3.62 16.21
C GLN A 110 -3.73 2.94 14.96
N ALA A 111 -3.31 1.68 15.10
CA ALA A 111 -2.78 0.90 14.00
C ALA A 111 -3.77 0.76 12.84
N MET A 112 -5.08 0.59 13.13
CA MET A 112 -6.11 0.55 12.09
C MET A 112 -6.21 1.84 11.29
N GLU A 113 -6.12 2.99 11.96
CA GLU A 113 -6.16 4.29 11.31
C GLU A 113 -4.92 4.54 10.44
N GLU A 114 -3.74 4.18 10.94
CA GLU A 114 -2.46 4.34 10.24
C GLU A 114 -2.34 3.41 9.02
N ASP A 115 -2.64 2.13 9.20
CA ASP A 115 -2.57 1.10 8.15
C ASP A 115 -3.70 1.26 7.10
N ARG A 116 -4.72 2.08 7.41
CA ARG A 116 -6.00 2.13 6.68
C ARG A 116 -6.55 0.71 6.48
N GLY A 117 -6.56 -0.06 7.56
CA GLY A 117 -6.88 -1.48 7.51
C GLY A 117 -8.30 -1.81 7.97
N CYS A 118 -8.71 -3.05 7.72
CA CYS A 118 -10.00 -3.58 8.13
C CYS A 118 -9.92 -5.07 8.45
N PHE A 119 -10.82 -5.54 9.32
CA PHE A 119 -10.97 -6.97 9.60
C PHE A 119 -11.88 -7.63 8.58
N THR A 120 -11.44 -8.77 8.07
CA THR A 120 -12.22 -9.67 7.22
C THR A 120 -12.28 -11.05 7.85
N GLN A 121 -13.12 -11.94 7.33
CA GLN A 121 -13.12 -13.35 7.77
C GLN A 121 -11.78 -14.07 7.53
N TYR A 122 -10.92 -13.51 6.67
CA TYR A 122 -9.61 -14.08 6.34
C TYR A 122 -8.49 -13.57 7.26
N GLY A 123 -8.71 -12.49 7.99
CA GLY A 123 -7.70 -11.83 8.84
C GLY A 123 -7.76 -10.32 8.68
N TYR A 124 -6.69 -9.66 9.13
CA TYR A 124 -6.53 -8.22 9.00
C TYR A 124 -5.95 -7.87 7.63
N LEU A 125 -6.66 -7.01 6.89
CA LEU A 125 -6.26 -6.55 5.56
C LEU A 125 -5.94 -5.06 5.61
N SER A 126 -4.76 -4.67 5.15
CA SER A 126 -4.32 -3.28 5.04
C SER A 126 -3.78 -2.94 3.65
N LEU A 127 -3.57 -1.65 3.41
CA LEU A 127 -2.93 -1.15 2.19
C LEU A 127 -1.43 -1.02 2.40
N SER A 128 -0.62 -1.36 1.40
CA SER A 128 0.84 -1.18 1.48
C SER A 128 1.25 0.29 1.53
N GLY A 129 0.41 1.18 1.02
CA GLY A 129 0.70 2.59 0.80
C GLY A 129 1.26 2.90 -0.59
N ASP A 130 1.53 1.88 -1.40
CA ASP A 130 1.93 2.03 -2.79
C ASP A 130 0.75 2.48 -3.68
N GLU A 131 1.07 3.00 -4.86
CA GLU A 131 0.06 3.33 -5.86
C GLU A 131 -0.33 2.11 -6.69
N TRP A 132 -1.64 1.96 -6.95
CA TRP A 132 -2.15 0.96 -7.87
C TRP A 132 -1.70 1.27 -9.30
N GLN A 133 -1.03 0.32 -9.95
CA GLN A 133 -0.47 0.43 -11.28
C GLN A 133 -1.51 0.03 -12.32
N HIS A 134 -1.93 1.01 -13.13
CA HIS A 134 -2.79 0.77 -14.27
C HIS A 134 -1.98 0.47 -15.53
N GLU A 135 -2.42 -0.53 -16.29
CA GLU A 135 -1.72 -1.02 -17.51
C GLU A 135 -1.52 0.10 -18.57
N GLN A 136 -2.34 1.17 -18.51
CA GLN A 136 -2.28 2.32 -19.42
C GLN A 136 -1.02 3.21 -19.28
N ALA A 137 -0.22 3.05 -18.22
CA ALA A 137 1.07 3.76 -18.13
C ALA A 137 2.12 3.20 -19.11
N VAL A 138 1.95 1.97 -19.61
CA VAL A 138 2.87 1.35 -20.57
C VAL A 138 2.50 1.68 -22.03
N GLU A 139 1.22 1.94 -22.31
CA GLU A 139 0.75 2.29 -23.67
C GLU A 139 1.02 3.77 -24.03
N HIS A 140 1.27 4.66 -23.05
CA HIS A 140 1.76 6.02 -23.33
C HIS A 140 3.26 6.09 -23.68
N GLY A 141 3.95 4.94 -23.77
CA GLY A 141 5.21 4.78 -24.50
C GLY A 141 5.04 4.38 -25.98
N ARG A 142 3.80 4.12 -26.42
CA ARG A 142 3.41 3.86 -27.83
C ARG A 142 2.75 5.06 -28.51
N ARG A 143 2.95 6.27 -27.97
CA ARG A 143 2.85 7.47 -28.81
C ARG A 143 3.87 7.25 -29.93
N GLU A 144 3.36 7.15 -31.16
CA GLU A 144 3.98 7.38 -32.48
C GLU A 144 5.52 7.27 -32.51
N PRO A 145 6.15 6.56 -33.47
CA PRO A 145 7.53 6.86 -33.78
C PRO A 145 7.58 8.32 -34.27
N GLU A 146 7.74 9.27 -33.34
CA GLU A 146 8.16 10.63 -33.62
C GLU A 146 9.43 10.44 -34.44
N LYS A 147 9.31 10.67 -35.75
CA LYS A 147 10.43 10.78 -36.66
C LYS A 147 11.33 11.84 -36.06
N LYS A 148 12.35 11.42 -35.32
CA LYS A 148 13.43 12.30 -34.88
C LYS A 148 13.91 13.04 -36.13
N PRO A 149 13.79 14.37 -36.21
CA PRO A 149 14.43 15.11 -37.29
C PRO A 149 15.91 14.76 -37.27
N SER A 150 16.46 14.46 -38.45
CA SER A 150 17.77 13.82 -38.55
C SER A 150 18.85 14.71 -37.92
N ILE A 151 19.89 14.09 -37.38
CA ILE A 151 21.07 14.76 -36.78
C ILE A 151 21.64 15.86 -37.69
N ARG A 152 21.42 15.74 -39.01
CA ARG A 152 21.85 16.70 -40.02
C ARG A 152 21.14 18.06 -39.91
N GLU A 153 19.87 18.11 -39.53
CA GLU A 153 19.14 19.38 -39.32
C GLU A 153 19.57 20.07 -38.02
N ARG A 154 19.77 19.29 -36.95
CA ARG A 154 20.24 19.81 -35.65
C ARG A 154 21.66 20.38 -35.75
N LEU A 155 22.53 19.79 -36.58
CA LEU A 155 23.89 20.27 -36.77
C LEU A 155 23.96 21.63 -37.49
N GLU A 156 23.09 21.86 -38.48
CA GLU A 156 23.03 23.14 -39.21
C GLU A 156 22.43 24.29 -38.38
N GLN A 157 21.49 23.99 -37.47
CA GLN A 157 21.00 24.97 -36.48
C GLN A 157 22.06 25.31 -35.43
N SER A 158 22.81 24.32 -34.93
CA SER A 158 23.89 24.57 -33.95
C SER A 158 25.03 25.43 -34.48
N LYS A 159 25.28 25.39 -35.80
CA LYS A 159 26.28 26.25 -36.47
C LYS A 159 25.87 27.72 -36.52
N LYS A 160 24.57 28.03 -36.43
CA LYS A 160 24.06 29.42 -36.46
C LYS A 160 23.89 30.02 -35.07
N GLU A 161 23.68 29.20 -34.03
CA GLU A 161 23.46 29.68 -32.66
C GLU A 161 24.75 29.85 -31.83
N CYS A 162 25.87 29.22 -32.23
CA CYS A 162 27.17 29.41 -31.56
C CYS A 162 27.85 30.77 -31.81
N ALA A 163 27.24 31.67 -32.58
CA ALA A 163 27.76 33.03 -32.78
C ALA A 163 27.29 34.02 -31.71
N GLU A 164 26.35 33.65 -30.84
CA GLU A 164 25.67 34.62 -29.98
C GLU A 164 25.22 34.03 -28.64
N LYS A 165 26.16 33.75 -27.73
CA LYS A 165 26.18 34.30 -26.36
C LYS A 165 27.19 33.61 -25.47
N ASP A 166 28.08 34.47 -24.98
CA ASP A 166 29.06 34.27 -23.95
C ASP A 166 28.41 34.50 -22.57
N ARG A 167 28.92 33.76 -21.57
CA ARG A 167 28.83 33.95 -20.10
C ARG A 167 27.70 33.33 -19.24
N ALA A 168 28.24 32.60 -18.25
CA ALA A 168 27.91 32.51 -16.82
C ALA A 168 26.88 31.45 -16.35
N GLN A 169 27.41 30.46 -15.62
CA GLN A 169 26.69 29.59 -14.67
C GLN A 169 26.31 30.38 -13.40
N PRO A 170 25.33 29.88 -12.63
CA PRO A 170 25.66 29.61 -11.22
C PRO A 170 25.09 28.29 -10.66
N ILE A 171 26.00 27.55 -10.00
CA ILE A 171 25.90 26.91 -8.67
C ILE A 171 24.66 26.05 -8.39
N ARG A 172 24.88 24.72 -8.31
CA ARG A 172 23.94 23.73 -7.74
C ARG A 172 23.91 23.88 -6.22
N ASP A 173 22.75 24.24 -5.68
CA ASP A 173 22.47 24.11 -4.24
C ASP A 173 22.34 22.64 -3.83
N LYS A 174 23.00 22.32 -2.72
CA LYS A 174 22.86 21.06 -2.00
C LYS A 174 21.61 21.16 -1.14
N SER A 175 20.67 20.19 -1.23
CA SER A 175 19.91 19.59 -0.11
C SER A 175 18.49 19.17 -0.51
N ALA A 176 18.33 17.87 -0.73
CA ALA A 176 17.06 17.15 -0.63
C ALA A 176 17.14 15.96 0.35
N PRO A 177 18.25 15.18 0.46
CA PRO A 177 18.23 13.97 1.29
C PRO A 177 18.29 14.21 2.81
N GLU A 178 18.84 15.34 3.27
CA GLU A 178 18.97 15.64 4.72
C GLU A 178 17.63 15.98 5.40
N LEU A 179 16.71 16.64 4.67
CA LEU A 179 15.40 17.03 5.21
C LEU A 179 14.47 15.84 5.42
N PHE A 180 14.51 14.84 4.51
CA PHE A 180 13.78 13.59 4.66
C PHE A 180 14.26 12.80 5.87
N LEU A 181 15.58 12.74 6.08
CA LEU A 181 16.15 12.06 7.24
C LEU A 181 15.75 12.73 8.56
N TYR A 182 15.75 14.07 8.61
CA TYR A 182 15.37 14.82 9.81
C TYR A 182 13.88 14.67 10.15
N MET A 183 13.00 14.70 9.14
CA MET A 183 11.56 14.42 9.32
C MET A 183 11.31 12.97 9.76
N PHE A 184 12.05 12.00 9.21
CA PHE A 184 11.91 10.60 9.60
C PHE A 184 12.33 10.37 11.06
N ILE A 185 13.49 10.92 11.45
CA ILE A 185 13.97 10.86 12.84
C ILE A 185 12.98 11.56 13.78
N TYR A 186 12.49 12.74 13.43
CA TYR A 186 11.58 13.49 14.29
C TYR A 186 10.23 12.79 14.48
N THR A 187 9.64 12.26 13.41
CA THR A 187 8.38 11.51 13.49
C THR A 187 8.56 10.25 14.33
N PHE A 188 9.64 9.49 14.09
CA PHE A 188 9.90 8.23 14.78
C PHE A 188 10.22 8.42 16.27
N PHE A 189 11.03 9.43 16.62
CA PHE A 189 11.31 9.76 18.02
C PHE A 189 10.08 10.34 18.74
N SER A 190 9.33 11.25 18.10
CA SER A 190 8.11 11.82 18.68
C SER A 190 7.06 10.75 18.95
N PHE A 191 6.93 9.79 18.02
CA PHE A 191 6.01 8.67 18.14
C PHE A 191 6.39 7.71 19.29
N LYS A 192 7.67 7.32 19.38
CA LYS A 192 8.18 6.51 20.50
C LYS A 192 8.01 7.20 21.85
N ILE A 193 8.26 8.51 21.91
CA ILE A 193 8.04 9.31 23.12
C ILE A 193 6.55 9.28 23.51
N LYS A 194 5.63 9.37 22.54
CA LYS A 194 4.18 9.33 22.78
C LYS A 194 3.71 7.96 23.31
N ILE A 195 4.24 6.85 22.80
CA ILE A 195 3.96 5.52 23.35
C ILE A 195 4.47 5.42 24.80
N VAL A 196 5.71 5.82 25.06
CA VAL A 196 6.28 5.78 26.42
C VAL A 196 5.49 6.66 27.39
N LEU A 197 5.08 7.86 26.98
CA LEU A 197 4.22 8.74 27.77
C LEU A 197 2.84 8.13 28.02
N THR A 198 2.22 7.52 27.01
CA THR A 198 0.90 6.87 27.16
C THR A 198 0.97 5.69 28.13
N ILE A 199 2.02 4.85 28.02
CA ILE A 199 2.27 3.75 28.95
C ILE A 199 2.54 4.30 30.35
N PHE A 200 3.36 5.35 30.48
CA PHE A 200 3.69 5.95 31.78
C PHE A 200 2.45 6.57 32.45
N GLU A 201 1.62 7.31 31.72
CA GLU A 201 0.38 7.91 32.22
C GLU A 201 -0.58 6.82 32.71
N LYS A 202 -0.78 5.75 31.92
CA LYS A 202 -1.63 4.62 32.31
C LYS A 202 -1.08 3.82 33.50
N CYS A 203 0.23 3.57 33.54
CA CYS A 203 0.88 2.94 34.69
C CYS A 203 0.81 3.82 35.94
N SER A 204 0.86 5.16 35.79
CA SER A 204 0.74 6.09 36.92
C SER A 204 -0.66 6.07 37.51
N GLU A 205 -1.73 6.04 36.69
CA GLU A 205 -3.12 5.91 37.14
C GLU A 205 -3.34 4.61 37.96
N LEU A 206 -2.71 3.51 37.56
CA LEU A 206 -2.73 2.23 38.30
C LEU A 206 -2.00 2.32 39.65
N SER A 207 -0.94 3.12 39.77
CA SER A 207 -0.23 3.31 41.05
C SER A 207 -0.96 4.23 42.05
N TYR A 208 -1.95 5.01 41.61
CA TYR A 208 -2.77 5.86 42.49
C TYR A 208 -4.07 5.19 42.97
N THR A 209 -4.31 3.92 42.62
CA THR A 209 -5.49 3.15 43.06
C THR A 209 -5.20 2.08 44.12
N CYS A 210 -4.03 2.16 44.78
CA CYS A 210 -3.68 1.35 45.95
C CYS A 210 -3.80 2.16 47.24
#